data_AF-G2QLK0-F1
#
_entry.id   AF-G2QLK0-F1
#
_cell.length_a   1.000
_cell.length_b   1.000
_cell.length_c   1.000
_cell.angle_alpha   90.00
_cell.angle_beta   90.00
_cell.angle_gamma   90.00
#
_symmetry.space_group_name_H-M   'P 1'
#
loop_
_entity.id
_entity.type
_entity.pdbx_description
1 polymer ?
#
loop_
_entity_poly.entity_id
_entity_poly.type
_entity_poly.pdbx_seq_one_letter_code
_entity_poly.pdbx_strand_id
1 'polypeptide(L)' 'VMQTEDVDVKRPTGAYGIDSLVAVELRNWFSRDARVEVPVFEILQASSLAGVAKAVARKSPLLKIS' A
#
# COMPACT_ATOMS: atom_id res chain seq x y z
N VAL A 1 -16.36 11.83 -0.52
CA VAL A 1 -14.92 11.97 -0.23
C VAL A 1 -14.64 11.28 1.09
N MET A 2 -13.70 10.33 1.15
CA MET A 2 -13.32 9.69 2.42
C MET A 2 -12.48 10.69 3.21
N GLN A 3 -12.91 11.04 4.42
CA GLN A 3 -12.07 11.81 5.35
C GLN A 3 -10.97 10.88 5.89
N THR A 4 -9.74 11.38 6.03
CA THR A 4 -8.58 10.62 6.50
C THR A 4 -8.74 10.03 7.90
N GLU A 5 -9.64 10.61 8.69
CA GLU A 5 -10.04 10.21 10.05
C GLU A 5 -10.87 8.90 10.10
N ASP A 6 -11.47 8.46 8.98
CA ASP A 6 -12.21 7.19 8.89
C ASP A 6 -11.38 6.00 8.36
N VAL A 7 -10.10 6.22 8.06
CA VAL A 7 -9.22 5.18 7.49
C VAL A 7 -8.55 4.38 8.61
N ASP A 8 -9.25 3.36 9.10
CA ASP A 8 -8.66 2.30 9.94
C ASP A 8 -7.60 1.47 9.17
N VAL A 9 -6.34 1.88 9.29
CA VAL A 9 -5.19 1.24 8.63
C VAL A 9 -5.01 -0.25 8.92
N LYS A 10 -5.72 -0.82 9.92
CA LYS A 10 -5.70 -2.24 10.25
C LYS A 10 -6.68 -3.07 9.42
N ARG A 11 -7.63 -2.45 8.72
CA ARG A 11 -8.60 -3.17 7.87
C ARG A 11 -7.98 -3.59 6.53
N PRO A 12 -8.42 -4.73 5.97
CA PRO A 12 -7.98 -5.19 4.66
C PRO A 12 -8.19 -4.15 3.57
N THR A 13 -7.32 -4.13 2.57
CA THR A 13 -7.40 -3.17 1.44
C THR A 13 -8.72 -3.29 0.68
N GLY A 14 -9.25 -4.50 0.52
CA GLY A 14 -10.56 -4.74 -0.08
C GLY A 14 -11.73 -4.09 0.68
N ALA A 15 -11.62 -3.87 2.00
CA ALA A 15 -12.66 -3.20 2.79
C ALA A 15 -12.79 -1.70 2.45
N TYR A 16 -11.76 -1.11 1.81
CA TYR A 16 -11.75 0.26 1.33
C TYR A 16 -12.17 0.40 -0.13
N GLY A 17 -12.61 -0.69 -0.78
CA GLY A 17 -12.91 -0.68 -2.21
C GLY A 17 -11.66 -0.50 -3.07
N ILE A 18 -10.48 -0.85 -2.55
CA ILE A 18 -9.26 -0.90 -3.36
C ILE A 18 -9.43 -2.04 -4.38
N ASP A 19 -9.74 -1.63 -5.61
CA ASP A 19 -9.89 -2.51 -6.76
C ASP A 19 -8.58 -2.56 -7.59
N SER A 20 -8.63 -3.26 -8.72
CA SER A 20 -7.49 -3.42 -9.60
C SER A 20 -6.90 -2.10 -10.10
N LEU A 21 -7.73 -1.07 -10.35
CA LEU A 21 -7.24 0.22 -10.86
C LEU A 21 -6.50 0.98 -9.76
N VAL A 22 -7.11 1.10 -8.58
CA VAL A 22 -6.49 1.76 -7.42
C VAL A 22 -5.22 1.03 -6.99
N ALA A 23 -5.21 -0.31 -7.06
CA ALA A 23 -4.03 -1.10 -6.75
C ALA A 23 -2.87 -0.87 -7.76
N VAL A 24 -3.18 -0.65 -9.04
CA VAL A 24 -2.17 -0.29 -10.05
C VAL A 24 -1.63 1.12 -9.81
N GLU A 25 -2.47 2.08 -9.44
CA GLU A 25 -2.04 3.43 -9.07
C GLU A 25 -1.11 3.39 -7.85
N LEU A 26 -1.47 2.64 -6.81
CA LEU A 26 -0.62 2.43 -5.64
C LEU A 26 0.73 1.79 -5.99
N ARG A 27 0.74 0.75 -6.84
CA ARG A 27 2.00 0.15 -7.34
C ARG A 27 2.87 1.20 -8.02
N ASN A 28 2.29 1.99 -8.92
CA ASN A 28 3.02 3.00 -9.67
C ASN A 28 3.59 4.07 -8.73
N TRP A 29 2.82 4.45 -7.70
CA TRP A 29 3.28 5.37 -6.66
C TRP A 29 4.43 4.77 -5.83
N PHE A 30 4.34 3.53 -5.37
CA PHE A 30 5.43 2.86 -4.64
C PHE A 30 6.72 2.75 -5.47
N SER A 31 6.60 2.49 -6.77
CA SER A 31 7.74 2.44 -7.69
C SER A 31 8.41 3.82 -7.81
N ARG A 32 7.62 4.89 -7.94
CA ARG A 32 8.13 6.27 -8.10
C ARG A 32 8.74 6.82 -6.81
N ASP A 33 8.00 6.74 -5.71
CA ASP A 33 8.32 7.45 -4.47
C ASP A 33 9.14 6.58 -3.51
N ALA A 34 8.86 5.28 -3.43
CA ALA A 34 9.58 4.37 -2.53
C ALA A 34 10.66 3.55 -3.25
N ARG A 35 10.75 3.60 -4.58
CA ARG A 35 11.64 2.76 -5.41
C ARG A 35 11.44 1.26 -5.16
N VAL A 36 10.19 0.86 -4.94
CA VAL A 36 9.80 -0.54 -4.70
C VAL A 36 8.78 -0.98 -5.73
N GLU A 37 9.08 -2.07 -6.43
CA GLU A 37 8.09 -2.79 -7.22
C GLU A 37 7.30 -3.75 -6.32
N VAL A 38 5.98 -3.54 -6.24
CA VAL A 38 5.06 -4.42 -5.52
C VAL A 38 4.09 -5.05 -6.51
N PRO A 39 3.92 -6.38 -6.51
CA PRO A 39 2.90 -7.02 -7.31
C PRO A 39 1.50 -6.54 -6.94
N VAL A 40 0.65 -6.28 -7.94
CA VAL A 40 -0.72 -5.77 -7.73
C VAL A 40 -1.54 -6.71 -6.84
N PHE A 41 -1.35 -8.03 -6.96
CA PHE A 41 -2.04 -9.01 -6.11
C PHE A 41 -1.66 -8.90 -4.62
N GLU A 42 -0.41 -8.50 -4.31
CA GLU A 42 0.05 -8.31 -2.92
C GLU A 42 -0.70 -7.13 -2.28
N ILE A 43 -1.05 -6.12 -3.08
CA ILE A 43 -1.86 -4.96 -2.63
C ILE A 43 -3.33 -5.35 -2.46
N LEU A 44 -3.90 -6.08 -3.41
CA LEU A 44 -5.30 -6.51 -3.38
C LEU A 44 -5.61 -7.51 -2.26
N GLN A 45 -4.68 -8.40 -1.94
CA GLN A 45 -4.84 -9.42 -0.90
C GLN A 45 -4.32 -8.98 0.47
N ALA A 46 -3.88 -7.72 0.59
CA ALA A 46 -3.30 -7.26 1.84
C ALA A 46 -4.32 -7.23 2.97
N SER A 47 -3.97 -7.91 4.07
CA SER A 47 -4.81 -7.97 5.27
C SER A 47 -4.93 -6.62 5.99
N SER A 48 -4.07 -5.65 5.68
CA SER A 48 -4.17 -4.28 6.19
C SER A 48 -3.42 -3.27 5.31
N LEU A 49 -3.88 -2.02 5.27
CA LEU A 49 -3.16 -0.91 4.62
C LEU A 49 -1.80 -0.66 5.29
N ALA A 50 -1.75 -0.75 6.62
CA ALA A 50 -0.50 -0.66 7.38
C ALA A 50 0.49 -1.78 7.00
N GLY A 51 -0.01 -2.99 6.72
CA GLY A 51 0.79 -4.11 6.25
C GLY A 51 1.48 -3.83 4.91
N VAL A 52 0.74 -3.27 3.94
CA VAL A 52 1.30 -2.83 2.66
C VAL A 52 2.38 -1.78 2.86
N ALA A 53 2.06 -0.73 3.63
CA ALA A 53 3.00 0.36 3.89
C ALA A 53 4.29 -0.14 4.55
N LYS A 54 4.19 -1.04 5.54
CA LYS A 54 5.35 -1.64 6.20
C LYS A 54 6.16 -2.53 5.26
N ALA A 55 5.51 -3.30 4.39
CA ALA A 55 6.17 -4.13 3.40
C ALA A 55 6.97 -3.29 2.40
N VAL A 56 6.36 -2.21 1.87
CA VAL A 56 7.01 -1.23 1.00
C VAL A 56 8.17 -0.55 1.72
N ALA A 57 7.95 -0.05 2.94
CA ALA A 57 8.98 0.64 3.71
C ALA A 57 10.21 -0.23 3.96
N ARG A 58 10.02 -1.53 4.27
CA ARG A 58 11.12 -2.48 4.46
C ARG A 58 11.88 -2.82 3.18
N LYS A 59 11.19 -2.85 2.04
CA LYS A 59 11.80 -3.13 0.72
C LYS A 59 12.45 -1.88 0.12
N SER A 60 12.08 -0.69 0.60
CA SER A 60 12.55 0.58 0.04
C SER A 60 14.03 0.82 0.35
N PRO A 61 14.87 1.09 -0.66
CA PRO A 61 16.26 1.47 -0.45
C PRO A 61 16.42 2.88 0.15
N LEU A 62 15.33 3.66 0.21
CA LEU A 62 15.35 5.04 0.71
C LEU A 62 15.27 5.10 2.25
N LEU A 63 14.77 4.05 2.88
CA LEU A 63 14.64 3.97 4.33
C LEU A 63 15.74 3.08 4.90
N LYS A 64 16.73 3.69 5.56
CA LYS A 64 17.66 2.95 6.42
C LYS A 64 16.95 2.65 7.74
N ILE A 65 16.36 1.47 7.84
CA ILE A 65 15.88 0.95 9.12
C ILE A 65 17.12 0.46 9.88
N SER A 66 17.70 1.34 10.70
CA SER A 66 18.83 1.05 11.59
C SER A 66 18.36 0.47 12.91
#